data_AF-A0A2A4TWG6-F1
#
_entry.id   AF-A0A2A4TWG6-F1
#
_cell.length_a   1.000
_cell.length_b   1.000
_cell.length_c   1.000
_cell.angle_alpha   90.00
_cell.angle_beta   90.00
_cell.angle_gamma   90.00
#
_symmetry.space_group_name_H-M   'P 1'
#
loop_
_entity.id
_entity.type
_entity.pdbx_description
1 polymer ?
#
loop_
_entity_poly.entity_id
_entity_poly.type
_entity_poly.pdbx_seq_one_letter_code
_entity_poly.pdbx_strand_id
1 'polypeptide(L)'
;MPDLHLDAVHAFWDSYDRQTLYRIVVALEQVEHWTVDSDPAIEPKLLNLGRVIDNIVGDAEIEDPAQIVRILANTSASRAVRILQALDGAKPGTAVQLLNYAEEASNEDDG
;
A
#
# COMPACT_ATOMS: atom_id res chain seq x y z
N MET A 1 -3.59 6.07 13.06
CA MET A 1 -3.54 6.65 11.72
C MET A 1 -2.26 6.24 11.00
N PRO A 2 -2.31 5.37 9.98
CA PRO A 2 -1.21 5.24 9.05
C PRO A 2 -1.12 6.56 8.26
N ASP A 3 -0.13 7.39 8.59
CA ASP A 3 0.19 8.55 7.77
C ASP A 3 0.87 8.06 6.48
N LEU A 4 0.23 8.35 5.34
CA LEU A 4 0.69 7.93 4.02
C LEU A 4 1.48 9.02 3.30
N HIS A 5 1.82 10.13 3.97
CA HIS A 5 2.82 11.06 3.44
C HIS A 5 4.15 10.31 3.26
N LEU A 6 4.82 10.49 2.12
CA LEU A 6 6.00 9.69 1.78
C LEU A 6 7.08 9.76 2.87
N ASP A 7 7.35 10.96 3.39
CA ASP A 7 8.28 11.17 4.51
C ASP A 7 7.88 10.40 5.78
N ALA A 8 6.57 10.33 6.08
CA ALA A 8 6.07 9.61 7.24
C ALA A 8 6.16 8.08 7.03
N VAL A 9 5.92 7.61 5.80
CA VAL A 9 6.12 6.22 5.41
C VAL A 9 7.59 5.81 5.53
N HIS A 10 8.51 6.66 5.06
CA HIS A 10 9.95 6.45 5.20
C HIS A 10 10.36 6.42 6.67
N ALA A 11 9.89 7.37 7.47
CA ALA A 11 10.15 7.40 8.92
C ALA A 11 9.62 6.13 9.62
N PHE A 12 8.44 5.65 9.22
CA PHE A 12 7.88 4.41 9.73
C PHE A 12 8.82 3.23 9.43
N TRP A 13 9.21 3.03 8.17
CA TRP A 13 10.06 1.91 7.78
C TRP A 13 11.46 1.97 8.39
N ASP A 14 12.05 3.17 8.48
CA ASP A 14 13.33 3.38 9.17
C ASP A 14 13.24 2.98 10.65
N SER A 15 12.13 3.31 11.31
CA SER A 15 11.90 2.91 12.72
C SER A 15 11.55 1.44 12.90
N TYR A 16 10.88 0.83 11.92
CA TYR A 16 10.38 -0.55 11.99
C TYR A 16 11.51 -1.57 11.77
N ASP A 17 12.27 -1.41 10.69
CA ASP A 17 13.49 -2.18 10.41
C ASP A 17 14.36 -1.42 9.42
N ARG A 18 15.27 -0.63 9.97
CA ARG A 18 16.26 0.12 9.20
C ARG A 18 17.23 -0.78 8.43
N GLN A 19 17.64 -1.90 9.02
CA GLN A 19 18.79 -2.66 8.52
C GLN A 19 18.44 -3.42 7.24
N THR A 20 17.19 -3.85 7.11
CA THR A 20 16.73 -4.67 5.98
C THR A 20 15.57 -4.01 5.24
N LEU A 21 14.38 -3.95 5.83
CA LEU A 21 13.17 -3.53 5.12
C LEU A 21 13.27 -2.12 4.55
N TYR A 22 13.69 -1.13 5.36
CA TYR A 22 13.80 0.25 4.90
C TYR A 22 14.74 0.38 3.70
N ARG A 23 15.91 -0.29 3.76
CA ARG A 23 16.89 -0.25 2.66
C ARG A 23 16.36 -0.91 1.40
N ILE A 24 15.57 -1.97 1.52
CA ILE A 24 14.96 -2.64 0.37
C ILE A 24 13.93 -1.72 -0.28
N VAL A 25 12.97 -1.17 0.48
CA VAL A 25 11.92 -0.32 -0.11
C VAL A 25 12.50 0.96 -0.74
N VAL A 26 13.50 1.58 -0.10
CA VAL A 26 14.19 2.75 -0.70
C VAL A 26 14.95 2.37 -1.96
N ALA A 27 15.58 1.19 -2.02
CA ALA A 27 16.28 0.74 -3.21
C ALA A 27 15.32 0.48 -4.38
N LEU A 28 14.12 -0.05 -4.12
CA LEU A 28 13.08 -0.19 -5.14
C LEU A 28 12.63 1.19 -5.66
N GLU A 29 12.36 2.13 -4.75
CA GLU A 29 11.89 3.47 -5.10
C GLU A 29 12.86 4.26 -5.98
N GLN A 30 14.16 4.01 -5.87
CA GLN A 30 15.16 4.68 -6.70
C GLN A 30 14.96 4.48 -8.21
N VAL A 31 14.27 3.41 -8.61
CA VAL A 31 13.97 3.10 -10.02
C VAL A 31 12.48 3.22 -10.37
N GLU A 32 11.64 3.63 -9.42
CA GLU A 32 10.19 3.77 -9.56
C GLU A 32 9.77 5.15 -10.11
N HIS A 33 10.41 5.60 -11.20
CA HIS A 33 10.07 6.89 -11.83
C HIS A 33 8.68 6.93 -12.49
N TRP A 34 7.99 5.80 -12.51
CA TRP A 34 6.70 5.59 -13.16
C TRP A 34 5.50 5.74 -12.22
N THR A 35 5.73 5.85 -10.90
CA THR A 35 4.65 5.91 -9.92
C THR A 35 3.94 7.27 -9.93
N VAL A 36 2.69 7.29 -9.48
CA VAL A 36 1.87 8.50 -9.46
C VAL A 36 2.11 9.38 -8.23
N ASP A 37 3.08 9.04 -7.36
CA ASP A 37 3.36 9.75 -6.11
C ASP A 37 3.78 11.21 -6.29
N SER A 38 4.30 11.56 -7.47
CA SER A 38 4.72 12.93 -7.80
C SER A 38 3.55 13.83 -8.24
N ASP A 39 2.36 13.27 -8.47
CA ASP A 39 1.17 14.05 -8.83
C ASP A 39 0.56 14.71 -7.58
N PRO A 40 0.52 16.06 -7.51
CA PRO A 40 -0.05 16.76 -6.36
C PRO A 40 -1.54 16.49 -6.14
N ALA A 41 -2.27 15.99 -7.14
CA ALA A 41 -3.67 15.61 -7.01
C ALA A 41 -3.87 14.24 -6.32
N ILE A 42 -2.81 13.41 -6.23
CA ILE A 42 -2.85 12.08 -5.62
C ILE A 42 -2.60 12.15 -4.11
N GLU A 43 -1.66 12.98 -3.67
CA GLU A 43 -1.29 13.13 -2.26
C GLU A 43 -2.50 13.26 -1.31
N PRO A 44 -3.45 14.21 -1.50
CA PRO A 44 -4.60 14.32 -0.60
C PRO A 44 -5.52 13.09 -0.62
N LYS A 45 -5.58 12.35 -1.73
CA LYS A 45 -6.38 11.12 -1.84
C LYS A 45 -5.73 9.98 -1.08
N LEU A 46 -4.40 9.86 -1.13
CA LEU A 46 -3.65 8.89 -0.32
C LEU A 46 -3.79 9.19 1.16
N LEU A 47 -3.67 10.45 1.57
CA LEU A 47 -3.89 10.82 2.98
C LEU A 47 -5.32 10.50 3.43
N ASN A 48 -6.32 10.71 2.56
CA ASN A 48 -7.68 10.31 2.85
C ASN A 48 -7.84 8.79 2.96
N LEU A 49 -7.21 8.02 2.07
CA LEU A 49 -7.19 6.55 2.14
C LEU A 49 -6.61 6.07 3.47
N GLY A 50 -5.49 6.62 3.92
CA GLY A 50 -4.88 6.30 5.23
C GLY A 50 -5.84 6.56 6.40
N ARG A 51 -6.61 7.66 6.34
CA ARG A 51 -7.66 7.95 7.32
C ARG A 51 -8.83 6.96 7.26
N VAL A 52 -9.26 6.56 6.05
CA VAL A 52 -10.33 5.57 5.89
C VAL A 52 -9.90 4.23 6.48
N ILE A 53 -8.68 3.78 6.21
CA ILE A 53 -8.11 2.54 6.75
C ILE A 53 -8.08 2.56 8.28
N ASP A 54 -7.69 3.69 8.89
CA ASP A 54 -7.66 3.84 10.36
C ASP A 54 -9.03 3.74 11.04
N ASN A 55 -10.10 4.01 10.27
CA ASN A 55 -11.48 3.96 10.75
C ASN A 55 -12.18 2.65 10.42
N ILE A 56 -11.47 1.67 9.86
CA ILE A 56 -12.00 0.31 9.69
C ILE A 56 -12.23 -0.29 11.08
N VAL A 57 -13.47 -0.70 11.35
CA VAL A 57 -13.87 -1.34 12.61
C VAL A 57 -14.69 -2.58 12.29
N GLY A 58 -14.45 -3.67 13.02
CA GLY A 58 -15.22 -4.91 12.91
C GLY A 58 -14.97 -5.65 11.59
N ASP A 59 -16.05 -6.18 11.01
CA ASP A 59 -15.98 -7.08 9.83
C ASP A 59 -16.05 -6.34 8.50
N ALA A 60 -15.53 -5.11 8.41
CA ALA A 60 -15.52 -4.38 7.14
C ALA A 60 -14.80 -5.21 6.05
N GLU A 61 -15.36 -5.22 4.85
CA GLU A 61 -14.83 -5.95 3.71
C GLU A 61 -14.36 -4.98 2.64
N ILE A 62 -13.36 -5.40 1.86
CA ILE A 62 -12.97 -4.68 0.64
C ILE A 62 -13.99 -5.01 -0.43
N GLU A 63 -14.82 -4.03 -0.80
CA GLU A 63 -15.83 -4.20 -1.85
C GLU A 63 -15.22 -4.38 -3.25
N ASP A 64 -14.11 -3.68 -3.53
CA ASP A 64 -13.43 -3.72 -4.83
C ASP A 64 -11.92 -3.95 -4.66
N PRO A 65 -11.48 -5.22 -4.59
CA PRO A 65 -10.07 -5.59 -4.51
C PRO A 65 -9.23 -5.08 -5.69
N ALA A 66 -9.82 -4.98 -6.88
CA ALA A 66 -9.13 -4.52 -8.08
C ALA A 66 -8.68 -3.06 -7.95
N GLN A 67 -9.51 -2.21 -7.38
CA GLN A 67 -9.13 -0.82 -7.11
C GLN A 67 -7.96 -0.73 -6.13
N ILE A 68 -7.97 -1.53 -5.06
CA ILE A 68 -6.87 -1.55 -4.10
C ILE A 68 -5.59 -2.04 -4.77
N VAL A 69 -5.63 -3.13 -5.54
CA VAL A 69 -4.48 -3.63 -6.31
C VAL A 69 -3.94 -2.56 -7.26
N ARG A 70 -4.82 -1.84 -7.97
CA ARG A 70 -4.41 -0.72 -8.84
C ARG A 70 -3.71 0.40 -8.07
N ILE A 71 -4.20 0.77 -6.89
CA ILE A 71 -3.54 1.77 -6.05
C ILE A 71 -2.15 1.28 -5.66
N LEU A 72 -2.05 0.06 -5.11
CA LEU A 72 -0.78 -0.53 -4.69
C LEU A 72 0.24 -0.60 -5.84
N ALA A 73 -0.22 -1.02 -7.03
CA ALA A 73 0.60 -1.17 -8.21
C ALA A 73 1.00 0.15 -8.86
N ASN A 74 0.44 1.30 -8.46
CA ASN A 74 0.75 2.62 -9.03
C ASN A 74 1.40 3.59 -8.04
N THR A 75 1.55 3.18 -6.78
CA THR A 75 2.30 3.92 -5.75
C THR A 75 3.68 3.30 -5.53
N SER A 76 4.59 4.09 -4.98
CA SER A 76 5.90 3.64 -4.52
C SER A 76 5.83 2.40 -3.65
N ALA A 77 6.86 1.55 -3.73
CA ALA A 77 6.92 0.30 -2.98
C ALA A 77 6.73 0.54 -1.46
N SER A 78 7.32 1.59 -0.89
CA SER A 78 7.17 1.83 0.55
C SER A 78 5.72 2.15 0.93
N ARG A 79 4.99 2.91 0.10
CA ARG A 79 3.56 3.22 0.30
C ARG A 79 2.69 2.00 0.09
N ALA A 80 2.93 1.24 -0.97
CA ALA A 80 2.18 0.01 -1.25
C ALA A 80 2.27 -0.97 -0.07
N VAL A 81 3.49 -1.25 0.40
CA VAL A 81 3.70 -2.14 1.56
C VAL A 81 3.10 -1.52 2.84
N ARG A 82 3.13 -0.19 2.99
CA ARG A 82 2.55 0.49 4.17
C ARG A 82 1.03 0.36 4.20
N ILE A 83 0.37 0.46 3.04
CA ILE A 83 -1.06 0.28 2.87
C ILE A 83 -1.44 -1.17 3.20
N LEU A 84 -0.72 -2.16 2.65
CA LEU A 84 -0.94 -3.58 2.98
C LEU A 84 -0.80 -3.85 4.48
N GLN A 85 0.26 -3.33 5.12
CA GLN A 85 0.46 -3.47 6.56
C GLN A 85 -0.66 -2.81 7.37
N ALA A 86 -1.16 -1.65 6.92
CA ALA A 86 -2.25 -0.95 7.60
C ALA A 86 -3.57 -1.72 7.49
N LEU A 87 -3.88 -2.25 6.30
CA LEU A 87 -5.07 -3.06 6.06
C LEU A 87 -5.03 -4.35 6.88
N ASP A 88 -3.89 -5.03 6.90
CA ASP A 88 -3.71 -6.26 7.69
C ASP A 88 -3.77 -6.00 9.20
N GLY A 89 -3.28 -4.83 9.64
CA GLY A 89 -3.42 -4.38 11.02
C GLY A 89 -4.86 -4.03 11.41
N ALA A 90 -5.66 -3.50 10.48
CA ALA A 90 -7.07 -3.20 10.68
C ALA A 90 -7.93 -4.49 10.69
N LYS A 91 -7.63 -5.43 9.79
CA LYS A 91 -8.27 -6.74 9.70
C LYS A 91 -7.25 -7.80 9.28
N PRO A 92 -6.84 -8.71 10.18
CA PRO A 92 -5.85 -9.74 9.88
C PRO A 92 -6.23 -10.60 8.68
N GLY A 93 -5.29 -10.80 7.76
CA GLY A 93 -5.46 -11.61 6.56
C GLY A 93 -5.85 -10.82 5.31
N THR A 94 -6.19 -9.53 5.46
CA THR A 94 -6.58 -8.68 4.32
C THR A 94 -5.48 -8.54 3.28
N ALA A 95 -4.20 -8.43 3.71
CA ALA A 95 -3.09 -8.34 2.76
C ALA A 95 -2.95 -9.63 1.92
N VAL A 96 -3.09 -10.79 2.55
CA VAL A 96 -3.04 -12.09 1.87
C VAL A 96 -4.20 -12.25 0.89
N GLN A 97 -5.42 -11.83 1.28
CA GLN A 97 -6.58 -11.85 0.40
C GLN A 97 -6.35 -11.02 -0.88
N LEU A 98 -5.76 -9.82 -0.75
CA LEU A 98 -5.43 -8.97 -1.90
C LEU A 98 -4.37 -9.58 -2.81
N LEU A 99 -3.36 -10.24 -2.24
CA LEU A 99 -2.33 -10.93 -3.02
C LEU A 99 -2.91 -12.12 -3.81
N ASN A 100 -3.73 -12.94 -3.16
CA ASN A 100 -4.41 -14.06 -3.83
C ASN A 100 -5.32 -13.58 -4.95
N TYR A 101 -6.08 -12.50 -4.71
CA TYR A 101 -6.91 -11.88 -5.74
C TYR A 101 -6.08 -11.42 -6.94
N ALA A 102 -4.94 -10.75 -6.70
CA ALA A 102 -4.07 -10.28 -7.77
C ALA A 102 -3.46 -11.45 -8.58
N GLU A 103 -3.09 -12.54 -7.91
CA GLU A 103 -2.58 -13.75 -8.56
C GLU A 103 -3.65 -14.39 -9.45
N GLU A 104 -4.86 -14.61 -8.94
CA GLU A 104 -5.99 -15.16 -9.69
C GLU A 104 -6.31 -14.30 -10.93
N ALA A 105 -6.43 -12.98 -10.75
CA ALA A 105 -6.73 -12.06 -11.85
C ALA A 105 -5.62 -12.04 -12.92
N SER A 106 -4.35 -12.19 -12.54
CA SER A 106 -3.24 -12.22 -13.49
C SER A 106 -3.19 -13.49 -14.34
N ASN A 107 -3.66 -14.62 -13.79
CA ASN A 107 -3.69 -15.89 -14.51
C ASN A 107 -4.87 -15.98 -15.50
N GLU A 108 -5.94 -15.23 -15.28
CA GLU A 108 -7.09 -15.15 -16.19
C GLU A 108 -6.79 -14.33 -17.45
N ASP A 109 -5.92 -13.32 -17.37
CA ASP A 109 -5.53 -12.47 -18.51
C ASP A 109 -4.54 -13.17 -19.49
N ASP A 110 -3.91 -14.28 -19.06
CA ASP A 110 -2.94 -15.06 -19.85
C ASP A 110 -3.58 -16.24 -20.64
N GLY A 111 -4.91 -16.41 -20.59
CA GLY A 111 -5.67 -17.50 -21.24
C GLY A 111 -6.56 -17.06 -22.41
#